data_AF-A0A7U9RFN0-F1
#
_entry.id   AF-A0A7U9RFN0-F1
#
_cell.length_a   1.000
_cell.length_b   1.000
_cell.length_c   1.000
_cell.angle_alpha   90.00
_cell.angle_beta   90.00
_cell.angle_gamma   90.00
#
_symmetry.space_group_name_H-M   'P 1'
#
loop_
_entity.id
_entity.type
_entity.pdbx_description
1 polymer ?
#
loop_
_entity_poly.entity_id
_entity_poly.type
_entity_poly.pdbx_seq_one_letter_code
_entity_poly.pdbx_strand_id
1 'polypeptide(L)' 'MKQREMTVYRARGTSVEENKPLIMLQGKWLRDIGFSTGDRIAVTCVDGKLIVERTGRIWSDPKGAGMVAEGNAEYRMEAV' A
#
# COMPACT_ATOMS: atom_id res chain seq x y z
N MET A 1 -0.32 24.42 8.48
CA MET A 1 -0.57 22.98 8.24
C MET A 1 -0.93 22.80 6.78
N LYS A 2 -0.40 21.77 6.08
CA LYS A 2 -0.90 21.38 4.76
C LYS A 2 -1.92 20.27 4.95
N GLN A 3 -3.18 20.56 4.63
CA GLN A 3 -4.26 19.56 4.63
C GLN A 3 -4.46 19.08 3.19
N ARG A 4 -4.72 17.78 3.03
CA ARG A 4 -5.02 17.17 1.74
C ARG A 4 -6.25 16.30 1.91
N GLU A 5 -7.26 16.56 1.11
CA GLU A 5 -8.44 15.69 1.05
C GLU A 5 -8.10 14.44 0.25
N MET A 6 -8.57 13.30 0.73
CA MET A 6 -8.29 11.99 0.14
C MET A 6 -9.56 11.15 0.14
N THR A 7 -9.66 10.26 -0.84
CA THR A 7 -10.80 9.35 -0.96
C THR A 7 -10.45 8.00 -0.34
N VAL A 8 -11.41 7.44 0.42
CA VAL A 8 -11.36 6.04 0.83
C VAL A 8 -11.89 5.19 -0.33
N TYR A 9 -11.07 4.26 -0.80
CA TYR A 9 -11.42 3.35 -1.88
C TYR A 9 -11.78 1.97 -1.33
N ARG A 10 -12.36 1.13 -2.17
CA ARG A 10 -12.44 -0.32 -1.92
C ARG A 10 -11.12 -0.98 -2.30
N ALA A 11 -10.60 -1.86 -1.46
CA ALA A 11 -9.45 -2.70 -1.80
C ALA A 11 -9.76 -3.59 -3.01
N ARG A 12 -8.80 -3.72 -3.93
CA ARG A 12 -8.89 -4.64 -5.08
C ARG A 12 -8.49 -6.05 -4.65
N GLY A 13 -9.01 -7.07 -5.33
CA GLY A 13 -8.68 -8.49 -5.05
C GLY A 13 -9.38 -9.09 -3.83
N THR A 14 -10.24 -8.34 -3.14
CA THR A 14 -11.14 -8.90 -2.13
C THR A 14 -12.50 -9.20 -2.75
N SER A 15 -13.20 -10.20 -2.21
CA SER A 15 -14.60 -10.47 -2.55
C SER A 15 -15.44 -9.20 -2.37
N VAL A 16 -16.44 -9.01 -3.23
CA VAL A 16 -17.30 -7.80 -3.21
C VAL A 16 -17.99 -7.64 -1.85
N GLU A 17 -18.34 -8.75 -1.20
CA GLU A 17 -18.99 -8.79 0.11
C GLU A 17 -18.13 -8.24 1.25
N GLU A 18 -16.80 -8.33 1.16
CA GLU A 18 -15.92 -7.90 2.26
C GLU A 18 -15.68 -6.38 2.29
N ASN A 19 -15.95 -5.67 1.19
CA ASN A 19 -15.84 -4.21 1.02
C ASN A 19 -14.76 -3.52 1.87
N LYS A 20 -13.52 -4.03 1.85
CA LYS A 20 -12.46 -3.55 2.74
C LYS A 20 -12.05 -2.13 2.37
N PRO A 21 -12.04 -1.17 3.32
CA PRO A 21 -11.64 0.21 3.05
C PRO A 21 -10.12 0.29 2.84
N LEU A 22 -9.71 1.11 1.86
CA LEU A 22 -8.33 1.36 1.50
C LEU A 22 -8.08 2.87 1.39
N ILE A 23 -7.10 3.36 2.13
CA ILE A 23 -6.58 4.73 1.97
C ILE A 23 -5.26 4.62 1.20
N MET A 24 -5.18 5.29 0.05
CA MET A 24 -3.99 5.23 -0.80
C MET A 24 -3.12 6.47 -0.61
N LEU A 25 -2.03 6.34 0.15
CA LEU A 25 -1.04 7.41 0.34
C LEU A 25 0.01 7.36 -0.78
N GLN A 26 -0.11 8.25 -1.76
CA GLN A 26 0.83 8.32 -2.89
C GLN A 26 1.09 9.76 -3.36
N GLY A 27 2.28 10.00 -3.92
CA GLY A 27 2.64 11.24 -4.61
C GLY A 27 3.93 11.89 -4.11
N LYS A 28 4.37 12.95 -4.82
CA LYS A 28 5.61 13.69 -4.49
C LYS A 28 5.58 14.29 -3.08
N TRP A 29 4.40 14.66 -2.57
CA TRP A 29 4.23 15.25 -1.25
C TRP A 29 4.70 14.37 -0.10
N LEU A 30 4.71 13.03 -0.26
CA LEU A 30 5.28 12.11 0.74
C LEU A 30 6.80 12.25 0.82
N ARG A 31 7.47 12.41 -0.32
CA ARG A 31 8.91 12.67 -0.38
C ARG A 31 9.27 14.02 0.21
N ASP A 32 8.46 15.05 -0.06
CA ASP A 32 8.67 16.40 0.45
C ASP A 32 8.67 16.48 2.00
N ILE A 33 7.98 15.53 2.67
CA ILE A 33 7.95 15.42 4.13
C ILE A 33 8.85 14.28 4.66
N GLY A 34 9.69 13.71 3.79
CA GLY A 34 10.76 12.79 4.17
C GLY A 34 10.43 11.30 4.12
N PHE A 35 9.29 10.87 3.57
CA PHE A 35 9.04 9.44 3.30
C PHE A 35 9.67 9.01 1.98
N SER A 36 10.24 7.82 1.96
CA SER A 36 10.82 7.17 0.78
C SER A 36 10.21 5.78 0.57
N THR A 37 10.28 5.30 -0.67
CA THR A 37 9.91 3.90 -0.97
C THR A 37 10.77 2.95 -0.15
N GLY A 38 10.13 1.97 0.48
CA GLY A 38 10.79 1.03 1.37
C GLY A 38 10.82 1.49 2.83
N ASP A 39 10.46 2.72 3.18
CA ASP A 39 10.30 3.10 4.58
C ASP A 39 9.21 2.26 5.25
N ARG A 40 9.49 1.76 6.46
CA ARG A 40 8.48 1.20 7.35
C ARG A 40 7.80 2.34 8.11
N ILE A 41 6.48 2.35 8.07
CA ILE A 41 5.66 3.31 8.79
C ILE A 41 4.98 2.64 10.00
N ALA A 42 4.72 3.44 11.03
CA ALA A 42 3.78 3.12 12.10
C ALA A 42 2.51 3.92 11.89
N VAL A 43 1.37 3.30 12.18
CA VAL A 43 0.05 3.95 12.15
C VAL A 43 -0.59 3.78 13.50
N THR A 44 -0.85 4.90 14.17
CA THR A 44 -1.51 4.93 15.48
C THR A 44 -2.92 5.47 15.32
N CYS A 45 -3.89 4.79 15.92
CA CYS A 45 -5.30 5.17 15.90
C CYS A 45 -5.67 5.83 17.24
N VAL A 46 -5.96 7.13 17.23
CA VAL A 46 -6.35 7.89 18.44
C VAL A 46 -7.52 8.80 18.10
N ASP A 47 -8.62 8.70 18.84
CA ASP A 47 -9.80 9.57 18.72
C ASP A 47 -10.32 9.75 17.28
N GLY A 48 -10.43 8.65 16.53
CA GLY A 48 -10.87 8.67 15.13
C GLY A 48 -9.86 9.26 14.14
N LYS A 49 -8.63 9.53 14.57
CA LYS A 49 -7.53 10.01 13.73
C LYS A 49 -6.50 8.92 13.51
N LEU A 50 -5.88 8.95 12.34
CA LEU A 50 -4.69 8.16 12.02
C LEU A 50 -3.47 9.07 12.08
N ILE A 51 -2.52 8.72 12.92
CA ILE A 51 -1.20 9.37 12.98
C ILE A 51 -0.22 8.43 12.28
N VAL A 52 0.42 8.92 11.21
CA VAL A 52 1.35 8.12 10.40
C VAL A 52 2.76 8.66 10.57
N GLU A 53 3.66 7.81 11.04
CA GLU A 53 5.03 8.18 11.38
C GLU A 53 6.04 7.23 10.76
N ARG A 54 7.22 7.73 10.40
CA ARG A 54 8.34 6.88 9.99
C ARG A 54 8.90 6.17 11.23
N THR A 55 9.16 4.88 11.10
CA THR A 55 9.80 4.11 12.19
C THR A 55 11.32 4.19 12.18
N GLY A 56 11.91 4.79 11.14
CA GLY A 56 13.35 4.75 10.86
C GLY A 56 13.84 3.38 10.36
N ARG A 57 12.97 2.37 10.27
CA ARG A 57 13.29 1.06 9.70
C ARG A 57 13.03 1.07 8.20
N ILE A 58 13.88 0.36 7.46
CA ILE A 58 13.66 0.09 6.04
C ILE A 58 13.07 -1.32 5.92
N TRP A 59 12.08 -1.48 5.04
CA TRP A 59 11.64 -2.78 4.58
C TRP A 59 12.82 -3.42 3.86
N SER A 60 13.52 -4.29 4.57
CA SER A 60 14.36 -5.29 3.95
C SER A 60 13.44 -6.40 3.47
N ASP A 61 13.50 -6.71 2.18
CA ASP A 61 12.94 -7.94 1.65
C ASP A 61 13.42 -9.10 2.52
N PRO A 62 12.54 -9.90 3.14
CA PRO A 62 12.95 -11.14 3.77
C PRO A 62 13.44 -12.06 2.64
N LYS A 63 14.72 -11.94 2.28
CA LYS A 63 15.44 -12.86 1.40
C LYS A 63 15.23 -14.28 1.92
N GLY A 64 14.23 -14.98 1.38
CA GLY A 64 13.85 -16.32 1.82
C GLY A 64 12.38 -16.72 1.58
N ALA A 65 11.44 -15.78 1.49
CA ALA A 65 10.06 -16.11 1.08
C ALA A 65 9.93 -15.94 -0.44
N GLY A 66 10.58 -16.83 -1.20
CA GLY A 66 10.40 -16.89 -2.65
C GLY A 66 8.92 -17.06 -2.97
N MET A 67 8.34 -16.13 -3.72
CA MET A 67 7.11 -16.40 -4.44
C MET A 67 7.45 -17.46 -5.49
N VAL A 68 7.12 -18.73 -5.20
CA VAL A 68 7.01 -19.75 -6.23
C VAL A 68 5.82 -19.37 -7.10
N ALA A 69 6.11 -18.78 -8.27
CA ALA A 69 5.14 -18.79 -9.33
C ALA A 69 5.08 -20.24 -9.82
N GLU A 70 4.08 -21.00 -9.38
CA GLU A 70 3.69 -22.22 -10.08
C GLU A 70 3.19 -21.79 -11.47
N GLY A 71 4.12 -21.81 -12.43
CA GLY A 71 3.80 -21.61 -13.82
C GLY A 71 2.99 -22.79 -14.32
N ASN A 72 1.69 -22.58 -14.56
CA ASN A 72 1.08 -23.06 -15.80
C ASN A 72 -0.24 -22.33 -16.10
N ALA A 73 -0.16 -21.23 -16.84
CA ALA A 73 -1.26 -20.76 -17.66
C ALA A 73 -0.67 -20.00 -18.84
N GLU A 74 -0.52 -20.71 -19.97
CA GLU A 74 -0.23 -20.10 -21.27
C GLU A 74 -1.28 -19.01 -21.55
N TYR A 75 -0.86 -17.74 -21.48
CA TYR A 75 -1.69 -16.62 -21.89
C TYR A 75 -1.68 -16.57 -23.42
N ARG A 76 -2.69 -17.16 -24.07
CA ARG A 76 -2.97 -16.90 -25.49
C ARG A 76 -3.55 -15.49 -25.62
N MET A 77 -2.81 -14.61 -26.29
CA MET A 77 -3.33 -13.34 -26.78
C MET A 77 -4.19 -13.62 -28.02
N GLU A 78 -5.51 -13.46 -27.92
CA GLU A 78 -6.32 -13.11 -29.09
C GLU A 78 -6.67 -11.63 -28.98
N ALA A 79 -6.12 -10.84 -29.90
CA ALA A 79 -6.53 -9.47 -30.12
C ALA A 79 -7.92 -9.47 -30.76
N VAL A 80 -8.84 -8.67 -30.22
CA VAL A 80 -10.10 -8.29 -30.86
C VAL A 80 -9.94 -6.90 -31.45
#